data_AF-A0A951G255-F1
#
_entry.id   AF-A0A951G255-F1
#
_cell.length_a   1.000
_cell.length_b   1.000
_cell.length_c   1.000
_cell.angle_alpha   90.00
_cell.angle_beta   90.00
_cell.angle_gamma   90.00
#
_symmetry.space_group_name_H-M   'P 1'
#
loop_
_entity.id
_entity.type
_entity.pdbx_description
1 polymer ?
#
loop_
_entity_poly.entity_id
_entity_poly.type
_entity_poly.pdbx_seq_one_letter_code
_entity_poly.pdbx_strand_id
1 'polypeptide(L)'
;MPAEEPRLRGDEPLDRLVERLTREQLVEVVVDAAEWHDDVARAIRLAAARKDSGLEVLRREVDGALRTRRFLDYRESMEWAQAGRPVVGELELAVRTAPSRELVELLQRAVGHVVKVIHRADDSSGLIGDLARELLDLHARSCDAGVADPVKLAAWMIRFRFADQDFFDVDPVRY
;
A
#
# COMPACT_ATOMS: atom_id res chain seq x y z
N MET A 1 43.83 -36.88 -0.63
CA MET A 1 43.39 -35.79 -1.53
C MET A 1 41.90 -35.95 -1.75
N PRO A 2 41.03 -35.29 -0.98
CA PRO A 2 39.59 -35.33 -1.26
C PRO A 2 39.31 -34.50 -2.52
N ALA A 3 38.52 -35.05 -3.44
CA ALA A 3 38.05 -34.34 -4.61
C ALA A 3 37.09 -33.22 -4.16
N GLU A 4 37.39 -31.98 -4.53
CA GLU A 4 36.43 -30.88 -4.46
C GLU A 4 35.25 -31.21 -5.36
N GLU A 5 34.07 -31.37 -4.77
CA GLU A 5 32.80 -31.34 -5.48
C GLU A 5 32.66 -29.99 -6.20
N PRO A 6 32.14 -29.97 -7.44
CA PRO A 6 31.95 -28.73 -8.17
C PRO A 6 30.86 -27.91 -7.48
N ARG A 7 31.27 -26.79 -6.87
CA ARG A 7 30.37 -25.73 -6.40
C ARG A 7 29.42 -25.36 -7.55
N LEU A 8 28.12 -25.59 -7.36
CA LEU A 8 27.07 -25.14 -8.27
C LEU A 8 27.30 -23.65 -8.55
N ARG A 9 27.53 -23.33 -9.82
CA ARG A 9 27.69 -21.96 -10.32
C ARG A 9 26.49 -21.16 -9.82
N GLY A 10 26.74 -20.00 -9.22
CA GLY A 10 25.68 -19.08 -8.81
C GLY A 10 24.74 -18.84 -9.99
N ASP A 11 23.44 -19.02 -9.75
CA ASP A 11 22.42 -18.77 -10.74
C ASP A 11 22.57 -17.34 -11.29
N GLU A 12 22.34 -17.18 -12.60
CA GLU A 12 22.27 -15.86 -13.22
C GLU A 12 21.19 -15.04 -12.50
N PRO A 13 21.49 -13.80 -12.06
CA PRO A 13 20.51 -13.01 -11.32
C PRO A 13 19.28 -12.76 -12.18
N LEU A 14 18.11 -12.80 -11.55
CA LEU A 14 16.81 -12.85 -12.22
C LEU A 14 16.57 -11.64 -13.14
N ASP A 15 17.07 -10.46 -12.76
CA ASP A 15 16.99 -9.23 -13.55
C ASP A 15 17.63 -9.39 -14.94
N ARG A 16 18.82 -10.00 -15.01
CA ARG A 16 19.51 -10.27 -16.28
C ARG A 16 18.81 -11.31 -17.14
N LEU A 17 18.18 -12.29 -16.52
CA LEU A 17 17.35 -13.25 -17.24
C LEU A 17 16.13 -12.56 -17.84
N VAL A 18 15.47 -11.68 -17.08
CA VAL A 18 14.31 -10.90 -17.52
C VAL A 18 14.66 -9.94 -18.66
N GLU A 19 15.82 -9.27 -18.61
CA GLU A 19 16.30 -8.36 -19.67
C GLU A 19 16.45 -9.03 -21.04
N ARG A 20 16.63 -10.35 -21.07
CA ARG A 20 16.80 -11.14 -22.31
C ARG A 20 15.48 -11.66 -22.87
N LEU A 21 14.38 -11.55 -22.12
CA LEU A 21 13.06 -11.98 -22.57
C LEU A 21 12.47 -10.95 -23.53
N THR A 22 11.75 -11.46 -24.54
CA THR A 22 10.88 -10.60 -25.34
C THR A 22 9.71 -10.11 -24.50
N ARG A 23 9.04 -9.05 -24.97
CA ARG A 23 7.83 -8.53 -24.31
C ARG A 23 6.76 -9.60 -24.20
N GLU A 24 6.57 -10.41 -25.25
CA GLU A 24 5.54 -11.45 -25.30
C GLU A 24 5.81 -12.55 -24.27
N GLN A 25 7.07 -13.00 -24.15
CA GLN A 25 7.48 -13.98 -23.15
C GLN A 25 7.33 -13.45 -21.72
N LEU A 26 7.68 -12.17 -21.50
CA LEU A 26 7.51 -11.56 -20.18
C LEU A 26 6.02 -11.43 -19.81
N VAL A 27 5.16 -11.12 -20.78
CA VAL A 27 3.70 -11.06 -20.56
C VAL A 27 3.17 -12.44 -20.18
N GLU A 28 3.56 -13.51 -20.87
CA GLU A 28 3.16 -14.88 -20.55
C GLU A 28 3.56 -15.25 -19.11
N VAL A 29 4.83 -15.08 -18.75
CA VAL A 29 5.34 -15.38 -17.41
C VAL A 29 4.60 -14.61 -16.31
N VAL A 30 4.36 -13.32 -16.53
CA VAL A 30 3.72 -12.45 -15.53
C VAL A 30 2.22 -12.74 -15.40
N VAL A 31 1.54 -13.08 -16.50
CA VAL A 31 0.13 -13.50 -16.49
C VAL A 31 0.00 -14.83 -15.76
N ASP A 32 0.82 -15.82 -16.10
CA ASP A 32 0.81 -17.13 -15.44
C ASP A 32 1.08 -16.99 -13.94
N ALA A 33 2.09 -16.20 -13.56
CA ALA A 33 2.37 -15.95 -12.14
C ALA A 33 1.18 -15.29 -11.41
N ALA A 34 0.48 -14.37 -12.05
CA ALA A 34 -0.69 -13.69 -11.47
C ALA A 34 -1.90 -14.62 -11.27
N GLU A 35 -1.98 -15.76 -11.97
CA GLU A 35 -3.03 -16.75 -11.73
C GLU A 35 -2.86 -17.45 -10.38
N TRP A 36 -1.61 -17.60 -9.93
CA TRP A 36 -1.28 -18.32 -8.70
C TRP A 36 -0.93 -17.41 -7.52
N HIS A 37 -0.60 -16.14 -7.79
CA HIS A 37 -0.06 -15.21 -6.81
C HIS A 37 -0.78 -13.85 -6.84
N ASP A 38 -1.60 -13.61 -5.82
CA ASP A 38 -2.42 -12.38 -5.67
C ASP A 38 -1.57 -11.10 -5.58
N ASP A 39 -0.37 -11.18 -5.02
CA ASP A 39 0.59 -10.06 -4.95
C ASP A 39 1.13 -9.68 -6.33
N VAL A 40 1.39 -10.67 -7.21
CA VAL A 40 1.77 -10.42 -8.61
C VAL A 40 0.60 -9.79 -9.37
N ALA A 41 -0.60 -10.36 -9.24
CA ALA A 41 -1.81 -9.80 -9.88
C ALA A 41 -2.06 -8.34 -9.46
N ARG A 42 -1.82 -8.02 -8.19
CA ARG A 42 -1.91 -6.66 -7.65
C ARG A 42 -0.81 -5.76 -8.19
N ALA A 43 0.44 -6.21 -8.24
CA ALA A 43 1.54 -5.44 -8.80
C ALA A 43 1.26 -5.04 -10.26
N ILE A 44 0.68 -5.94 -11.06
CA ILE A 44 0.27 -5.65 -12.45
C ILE A 44 -0.82 -4.57 -12.47
N ARG A 45 -1.88 -4.69 -11.66
CA ARG A 45 -2.98 -3.71 -11.62
C ARG A 45 -2.49 -2.32 -11.22
N LEU A 46 -1.63 -2.25 -10.21
CA LEU A 46 -1.00 -0.99 -9.78
C LEU A 46 -0.10 -0.40 -10.87
N ALA A 47 0.71 -1.23 -11.55
CA ALA A 47 1.54 -0.78 -12.65
C ALA A 47 0.73 -0.23 -13.83
N ALA A 48 -0.40 -0.86 -14.16
CA ALA A 48 -1.33 -0.38 -15.18
C ALA A 48 -1.98 0.95 -14.78
N ALA A 49 -2.40 1.09 -13.52
CA ALA A 49 -3.05 2.31 -13.01
C ALA A 49 -2.18 3.57 -13.13
N ARG A 50 -0.85 3.43 -12.98
CA ARG A 50 0.10 4.55 -13.14
C ARG A 50 0.05 5.19 -14.53
N LYS A 51 -0.23 4.40 -15.58
CA LYS A 51 -0.19 4.89 -16.96
C LYS A 51 -1.39 5.77 -17.30
N ASP A 52 -2.53 5.50 -16.69
CA ASP A 52 -3.83 6.09 -17.08
C ASP A 52 -4.41 7.04 -16.01
N SER A 53 -3.60 7.53 -15.06
CA SER A 53 -4.09 8.30 -13.89
C SER A 53 -5.21 7.57 -13.13
N GLY A 54 -5.07 6.24 -13.00
CA GLY A 54 -6.13 5.31 -12.61
C GLY A 54 -6.47 5.31 -11.11
N LEU A 55 -6.93 6.45 -10.57
CA LEU A 55 -7.31 6.58 -9.15
C LEU A 55 -8.40 5.57 -8.74
N GLU A 56 -9.30 5.21 -9.65
CA GLU A 56 -10.32 4.17 -9.42
C GLU A 56 -9.71 2.77 -9.22
N VAL A 57 -8.64 2.44 -9.94
CA VAL A 57 -7.91 1.18 -9.73
C VAL A 57 -7.22 1.22 -8.38
N LEU A 58 -6.53 2.32 -8.07
CA LEU A 58 -5.87 2.50 -6.77
C LEU A 58 -6.87 2.42 -5.61
N ARG A 59 -8.07 2.99 -5.77
CA ARG A 59 -9.16 2.89 -4.80
C ARG A 59 -9.59 1.44 -4.56
N ARG A 60 -9.72 0.62 -5.61
CA ARG A 60 -10.05 -0.81 -5.47
C ARG A 60 -8.95 -1.56 -4.72
N GLU A 61 -7.69 -1.26 -5.01
CA GLU A 61 -6.56 -1.88 -4.32
C GLU A 61 -6.50 -1.47 -2.85
N VAL A 62 -6.78 -0.21 -2.52
CA VAL A 62 -6.96 0.25 -1.13
C VAL A 62 -8.09 -0.52 -0.43
N ASP A 63 -9.23 -0.67 -1.09
CA ASP A 63 -10.41 -1.35 -0.53
C ASP A 63 -10.23 -2.86 -0.34
N GLY A 64 -9.36 -3.47 -1.15
CA GLY A 64 -9.03 -4.89 -1.12
C GLY A 64 -7.89 -5.22 -0.16
N ALA A 65 -6.79 -4.45 -0.21
CA ALA A 65 -5.58 -4.75 0.56
C ALA A 65 -5.62 -4.20 1.98
N LEU A 66 -6.19 -3.00 2.18
CA LEU A 66 -6.12 -2.30 3.47
C LEU A 66 -7.36 -2.50 4.34
N ARG A 67 -8.20 -3.48 4.00
CA ARG A 67 -9.43 -3.75 4.75
C ARG A 67 -9.60 -5.23 5.01
N THR A 68 -9.90 -5.56 6.26
CA THR A 68 -10.36 -6.90 6.63
C THR A 68 -11.47 -6.80 7.68
N ARG A 69 -12.33 -7.82 7.74
CA ARG A 69 -13.41 -7.92 8.74
C ARG A 69 -13.12 -8.94 9.83
N ARG A 70 -12.22 -9.89 9.57
CA ARG A 70 -11.83 -10.94 10.53
C ARG A 70 -10.83 -10.39 11.54
N PHE A 71 -10.70 -11.09 12.66
CA PHE A 71 -9.59 -10.87 13.58
C PHE A 71 -8.28 -11.36 12.94
N LEU A 72 -7.17 -10.67 13.21
CA LEU A 72 -5.83 -11.07 12.81
C LEU A 72 -5.01 -11.40 14.07
N ASP A 73 -4.49 -12.62 14.16
CA ASP A 73 -3.52 -12.94 15.20
C ASP A 73 -2.17 -12.23 14.95
N TYR A 74 -1.21 -12.42 15.85
CA TYR A 74 0.10 -11.76 15.79
C TYR A 74 0.85 -12.02 14.47
N ARG A 75 0.79 -13.23 13.91
CA ARG A 75 1.50 -13.54 12.65
C ARG A 75 0.74 -12.97 11.46
N GLU A 76 -0.57 -13.15 11.46
CA GLU A 76 -1.45 -12.66 10.41
C GLU A 76 -1.45 -11.13 10.32
N SER A 77 -1.30 -10.42 11.45
CA SER A 77 -1.22 -8.96 11.48
C SER A 77 0.04 -8.45 10.78
N MET A 78 1.18 -9.11 11.00
CA MET A 78 2.43 -8.80 10.31
C MET A 78 2.33 -9.10 8.82
N GLU A 79 1.82 -10.27 8.45
CA GLU A 79 1.65 -10.67 7.04
C GLU A 79 0.71 -9.73 6.30
N TRP A 80 -0.41 -9.35 6.94
CA TRP A 80 -1.34 -8.38 6.39
C TRP A 80 -0.70 -7.00 6.21
N ALA A 81 0.09 -6.53 7.18
CA ALA A 81 0.77 -5.24 7.08
C ALA A 81 1.80 -5.24 5.92
N GLN A 82 2.58 -6.32 5.78
CA GLN A 82 3.51 -6.47 4.66
C GLN A 82 2.78 -6.53 3.32
N ALA A 83 1.66 -7.26 3.25
CA ALA A 83 0.82 -7.29 2.07
C ALA A 83 0.28 -5.89 1.73
N GLY A 84 0.03 -5.01 2.69
CA GLY A 84 -0.43 -3.64 2.44
C GLY A 84 0.61 -2.69 1.84
N ARG A 85 1.92 -2.90 2.10
CA ARG A 85 2.99 -1.95 1.73
C ARG A 85 3.03 -1.53 0.26
N PRO A 86 2.85 -2.43 -0.74
CA PRO A 86 2.85 -2.01 -2.14
C PRO A 86 1.76 -0.97 -2.45
N VAL A 87 0.57 -1.08 -1.84
CA VAL A 87 -0.52 -0.12 -2.06
C VAL A 87 -0.18 1.25 -1.45
N VAL A 88 0.45 1.28 -0.28
CA VAL A 88 0.94 2.53 0.33
C VAL A 88 2.02 3.17 -0.51
N GLY A 89 2.94 2.38 -1.10
CA GLY A 89 3.95 2.88 -2.03
C GLY A 89 3.36 3.56 -3.27
N GLU A 90 2.26 3.03 -3.82
CA GLU A 90 1.56 3.68 -4.95
C GLU A 90 0.82 4.95 -4.53
N LEU A 91 0.22 4.97 -3.35
CA LEU A 91 -0.37 6.18 -2.79
C LEU A 91 0.70 7.27 -2.61
N GLU A 92 1.89 6.91 -2.13
CA GLU A 92 3.00 7.85 -2.03
C GLU A 92 3.42 8.39 -3.40
N LEU A 93 3.56 7.53 -4.40
CA LEU A 93 3.87 7.97 -5.75
C LEU A 93 2.79 8.92 -6.30
N ALA A 94 1.51 8.63 -6.06
CA ALA A 94 0.41 9.49 -6.46
C ALA A 94 0.48 10.87 -5.77
N VAL A 95 0.80 10.91 -4.47
CA VAL A 95 0.98 12.16 -3.71
C VAL A 95 2.10 13.01 -4.34
N ARG A 96 3.20 12.40 -4.77
CA ARG A 96 4.32 13.11 -5.40
C ARG A 96 4.04 13.61 -6.81
N THR A 97 3.23 12.90 -7.59
CA THR A 97 3.12 13.12 -9.04
C THR A 97 1.83 13.80 -9.47
N ALA A 98 0.73 13.59 -8.74
CA ALA A 98 -0.59 14.10 -9.11
C ALA A 98 -1.48 14.32 -7.86
N PRO A 99 -1.14 15.28 -6.98
CA PRO A 99 -1.99 15.59 -5.84
C PRO A 99 -3.36 16.11 -6.33
N SER A 100 -4.42 15.58 -5.74
CA SER A 100 -5.79 15.99 -6.04
C SER A 100 -6.68 15.87 -4.81
N ARG A 101 -7.85 16.52 -4.86
CA ARG A 101 -8.87 16.39 -3.82
C ARG A 101 -9.30 14.94 -3.63
N GLU A 102 -9.50 14.22 -4.73
CA GLU A 102 -9.92 12.82 -4.72
C GLU A 102 -8.85 11.91 -4.11
N LEU A 103 -7.56 12.24 -4.30
CA LEU A 103 -6.46 11.53 -3.64
C LEU A 103 -6.45 11.77 -2.13
N VAL A 104 -6.71 13.01 -1.67
CA VAL A 104 -6.88 13.31 -0.24
C VAL A 104 -8.03 12.48 0.34
N GLU A 105 -9.18 12.44 -0.32
CA GLU A 105 -10.33 11.64 0.12
C GLU A 105 -10.04 10.12 0.10
N LEU A 106 -9.20 9.65 -0.83
CA LEU A 106 -8.75 8.26 -0.87
C LEU A 106 -7.79 7.94 0.30
N LEU A 107 -6.86 8.83 0.64
CA LEU A 107 -5.97 8.67 1.78
C LEU A 107 -6.75 8.62 3.11
N GLN A 108 -7.74 9.50 3.27
CA GLN A 108 -8.67 9.48 4.40
C GLN A 108 -9.41 8.14 4.52
N ARG A 109 -9.82 7.56 3.38
CA ARG A 109 -10.45 6.25 3.32
C ARG A 109 -9.47 5.13 3.70
N ALA A 110 -8.24 5.16 3.20
CA ALA A 110 -7.20 4.19 3.52
C ALA A 110 -6.91 4.18 5.03
N VAL A 111 -6.67 5.35 5.63
CA VAL A 111 -6.50 5.52 7.08
C VAL A 111 -7.68 4.93 7.84
N GLY A 112 -8.90 5.25 7.42
CA GLY A 112 -10.13 4.74 8.06
C GLY A 112 -10.28 3.21 7.97
N HIS A 113 -9.73 2.56 6.95
CA HIS A 113 -9.71 1.09 6.89
C HIS A 113 -8.66 0.50 7.83
N VAL A 114 -7.42 1.00 7.80
CA VAL A 114 -6.33 0.51 8.65
C VAL A 114 -6.68 0.63 10.13
N VAL A 115 -7.24 1.77 10.55
CA VAL A 115 -7.71 1.98 11.92
C VAL A 115 -8.74 0.95 12.36
N LYS A 116 -9.69 0.58 11.48
CA LYS A 116 -10.67 -0.47 11.80
C LYS A 116 -10.04 -1.85 11.94
N VAL A 117 -8.92 -2.09 11.25
CA VAL A 117 -8.15 -3.34 11.36
C VAL A 117 -7.38 -3.37 12.68
N ILE A 118 -6.78 -2.25 13.11
CA ILE A 118 -6.06 -2.16 14.40
C ILE A 118 -6.95 -2.60 15.57
N HIS A 119 -8.21 -2.17 15.61
CA HIS A 119 -9.17 -2.59 16.65
C HIS A 119 -9.47 -4.10 16.68
N ARG A 120 -9.03 -4.85 15.67
CA ARG A 120 -9.33 -6.27 15.47
C ARG A 120 -8.07 -7.08 15.17
N ALA A 121 -6.90 -6.58 15.53
CA ALA A 121 -5.63 -7.26 15.29
C ALA A 121 -4.79 -7.28 16.56
N ASP A 122 -4.04 -8.37 16.75
CA ASP A 122 -2.88 -8.33 17.62
C ASP A 122 -1.74 -7.61 16.90
N ASP A 123 -1.73 -6.28 17.00
CA ASP A 123 -0.69 -5.42 16.44
C ASP A 123 0.41 -5.11 17.48
N SER A 124 0.75 -6.07 18.35
CA SER A 124 1.85 -5.89 19.31
C SER A 124 3.21 -5.65 18.63
N SER A 125 3.35 -6.03 17.35
CA SER A 125 4.52 -5.70 16.53
C SER A 125 4.57 -4.23 16.10
N GLY A 126 3.42 -3.54 16.07
CA GLY A 126 3.25 -2.15 15.65
C GLY A 126 3.21 -1.93 14.15
N LEU A 127 3.29 -2.97 13.32
CA LEU A 127 3.40 -2.81 11.86
C LEU A 127 2.12 -2.25 11.22
N ILE A 128 0.94 -2.57 11.76
CA ILE A 128 -0.32 -1.96 11.27
C ILE A 128 -0.38 -0.49 11.69
N GLY A 129 0.04 -0.19 12.93
CA GLY A 129 0.20 1.17 13.41
C GLY A 129 1.17 2.00 12.56
N ASP A 130 2.29 1.42 12.12
CA ASP A 130 3.25 2.08 11.23
C ASP A 130 2.62 2.44 9.89
N LEU A 131 1.85 1.53 9.27
CA LEU A 131 1.09 1.83 8.04
C LEU A 131 0.11 2.99 8.24
N ALA A 132 -0.59 3.03 9.38
CA ALA A 132 -1.52 4.11 9.67
C ALA A 132 -0.80 5.46 9.77
N ARG A 133 0.37 5.51 10.43
CA ARG A 133 1.18 6.74 10.53
C ARG A 133 1.72 7.18 9.17
N GLU A 134 2.18 6.25 8.36
CA GLU A 134 2.63 6.53 6.99
C GLU A 134 1.50 7.11 6.14
N LEU A 135 0.30 6.52 6.19
CA LEU A 135 -0.88 7.04 5.49
C LEU A 135 -1.30 8.43 5.97
N LEU A 136 -1.20 8.71 7.28
CA LEU A 136 -1.48 10.03 7.84
C LEU A 136 -0.47 11.09 7.38
N ASP A 137 0.81 10.73 7.31
CA ASP A 137 1.85 11.59 6.75
C ASP A 137 1.62 11.88 5.26
N LEU A 138 1.26 10.85 4.48
CA LEU A 138 0.86 11.00 3.09
C LEU A 138 -0.36 11.92 2.91
N HIS A 139 -1.35 11.78 3.78
CA HIS A 139 -2.52 12.64 3.79
C HIS A 139 -2.15 14.11 4.03
N ALA A 140 -1.27 14.40 5.01
CA ALA A 140 -0.76 15.75 5.25
C ALA A 140 0.03 16.28 4.04
N ARG A 141 0.97 15.50 3.51
CA ARG A 141 1.76 15.87 2.31
C ARG A 141 0.89 16.15 1.08
N SER A 142 -0.20 15.41 0.90
CA SER A 142 -1.16 15.66 -0.18
C SER A 142 -1.91 16.98 0.01
N CYS A 143 -2.23 17.35 1.25
CA CYS A 143 -2.89 18.61 1.57
C CYS A 143 -2.00 19.84 1.34
N ASP A 144 -0.67 19.70 1.43
CA ASP A 144 0.31 20.78 1.17
C ASP A 144 0.17 21.37 -0.25
N ALA A 145 -0.43 20.64 -1.19
CA ALA A 145 -0.72 21.12 -2.54
C ALA A 145 -1.90 22.12 -2.61
N GLY A 146 -2.59 22.40 -1.50
CA GLY A 146 -3.74 23.31 -1.44
C GLY A 146 -5.01 22.75 -2.10
N VAL A 147 -5.05 21.43 -2.36
CA VAL A 147 -6.16 20.76 -3.05
C VAL A 147 -7.30 20.35 -2.12
N ALA A 148 -7.08 20.38 -0.80
CA ALA A 148 -8.04 19.96 0.19
C ALA A 148 -9.14 21.02 0.40
N ASP A 149 -10.38 20.56 0.57
CA ASP A 149 -11.48 21.40 1.00
C ASP A 149 -11.37 21.62 2.52
N PRO A 150 -11.16 22.86 3.01
CA PRO A 150 -10.81 23.11 4.41
C PRO A 150 -11.95 22.73 5.37
N VAL A 151 -13.21 22.89 4.95
CA VAL A 151 -14.38 22.54 5.79
C VAL A 151 -14.49 21.03 5.91
N LYS A 152 -14.34 20.30 4.80
CA LYS A 152 -14.36 18.83 4.83
C LYS A 152 -13.16 18.25 5.57
N LEU A 153 -11.98 18.86 5.43
CA LEU A 153 -10.77 18.44 6.12
C LEU A 153 -10.92 18.58 7.64
N ALA A 154 -11.38 19.74 8.12
CA ALA A 154 -11.64 19.96 9.54
C ALA A 154 -12.71 18.98 10.08
N ALA A 155 -13.79 18.75 9.33
CA ALA A 155 -14.81 17.77 9.70
C ALA A 155 -14.26 16.34 9.75
N TRP A 156 -13.35 15.97 8.84
CA TRP A 156 -12.66 14.70 8.87
C TRP A 156 -11.77 14.56 10.11
N MET A 157 -10.97 15.58 10.43
CA MET A 157 -10.08 15.56 11.61
C MET A 157 -10.87 15.38 12.92
N ILE A 158 -11.96 16.12 13.09
CA ILE A 158 -12.82 16.03 14.28
C ILE A 158 -13.39 14.61 14.40
N ARG A 159 -13.97 14.08 13.33
CA ARG A 159 -14.52 12.72 13.34
C ARG A 159 -13.43 11.68 13.59
N PHE A 160 -12.27 11.83 12.95
CA PHE A 160 -11.14 10.92 13.08
C PHE A 160 -10.63 10.86 14.53
N ARG A 161 -10.55 12.01 15.21
CA ARG A 161 -10.05 12.09 16.59
C ARG A 161 -11.07 11.69 17.65
N PHE A 162 -12.34 11.99 17.45
CA PHE A 162 -13.34 11.90 18.52
C PHE A 162 -14.40 10.82 18.31
N ALA A 163 -14.48 10.20 17.13
CA ALA A 163 -15.48 9.18 16.83
C ALA A 163 -14.88 7.88 16.26
N ASP A 164 -13.87 7.98 15.40
CA ASP A 164 -13.37 6.81 14.69
C ASP A 164 -12.33 6.00 15.48
N GLN A 165 -11.48 6.67 16.29
CA GLN A 165 -10.35 6.04 17.01
C GLN A 165 -9.74 6.95 18.10
N ASP A 166 -8.89 6.39 18.96
CA ASP A 166 -8.20 7.06 20.07
C ASP A 166 -6.66 6.84 20.12
N PHE A 167 -6.06 6.20 19.12
CA PHE A 167 -4.62 5.86 19.06
C PHE A 167 -3.74 6.93 18.41
N PHE A 168 -4.27 7.65 17.41
CA PHE A 168 -3.55 8.58 16.56
C PHE A 168 -4.04 10.00 16.76
N ASP A 169 -3.07 10.92 16.68
CA ASP A 169 -3.29 12.35 16.72
C ASP A 169 -3.02 12.95 15.34
N VAL A 170 -3.90 13.84 14.91
CA VAL A 170 -3.72 14.66 13.70
C VAL A 170 -3.59 16.10 14.17
N ASP A 171 -2.41 16.68 14.02
CA ASP A 171 -2.15 18.07 14.38
C ASP A 171 -2.77 19.00 13.32
N PRO A 172 -3.81 19.79 13.66
CA PRO A 172 -4.42 20.71 12.70
C PRO A 172 -3.45 21.80 12.22
N VAL A 173 -2.40 22.13 12.99
CA VAL A 173 -1.40 23.15 12.63
C VAL A 173 -0.45 22.64 11.54
N ARG A 174 -0.32 21.33 11.38
CA ARG A 174 0.48 20.73 10.30
C ARG A 174 -0.19 20.93 8.93
N TYR A 175 -1.51 21.10 8.86
CA TYR A 175 -2.28 21.10 7.61
C TYR A 175 -2.51 22.49 7.02
#